data_AF-A0AAW2JUY4-F1
#
_entry.id   AF-A0AAW2JUY4-F1
#
_cell.length_a   1.000
_cell.length_b   1.000
_cell.length_c   1.000
_cell.angle_alpha   90.00
_cell.angle_beta   90.00
_cell.angle_gamma   90.00
#
_symmetry.space_group_name_H-M   'P 1'
#
loop_
_entity.id
_entity.type
_entity.pdbx_description
1 polymer ?
#
loop_
_entity_poly.entity_id
_entity_poly.type
_entity_poly.pdbx_seq_one_letter_code
_entity_poly.pdbx_strand_id
1 'polypeptide(L)'
;MPMTKKEAKGGSSAPDVALRNQKMDIKSILKDIEFLGSSHMTWKEKKDLENKKVVSLGGKPPKKQRLPISVARVTMKKQKEREEKLLQERAILGKFGTYSSSGAKKVAERCRPEDRVLRAIEGNLRNGVLNAKHLLQPYAP
;
A
#
# COMPACT_ATOMS: atom_id res chain seq x y z
N MET A 1 36.44 51.33 36.72
CA MET A 1 36.44 51.40 35.24
C MET A 1 37.48 50.42 34.72
N PRO A 2 37.32 49.73 33.57
CA PRO A 2 36.32 49.86 32.52
C PRO A 2 35.49 48.58 32.25
N MET A 3 34.33 48.78 31.63
CA MET A 3 33.45 47.76 31.08
C MET A 3 34.01 47.24 29.76
N THR A 4 34.21 45.92 29.61
CA THR A 4 34.41 45.31 28.29
C THR A 4 33.10 44.68 27.82
N LYS A 5 32.37 45.43 26.99
CA LYS A 5 31.32 44.89 26.11
C LYS A 5 31.98 43.90 25.15
N LYS A 6 31.50 42.66 25.10
CA LYS A 6 31.71 41.79 23.92
C LYS A 6 30.36 41.51 23.27
N GLU A 7 30.39 41.73 21.98
CA GLU A 7 29.27 41.93 21.07
C GLU A 7 28.37 40.70 20.97
N ALA A 8 27.06 40.96 20.93
CA ALA A 8 26.10 39.99 20.43
C ALA A 8 26.33 39.82 18.92
N LYS A 9 26.87 38.67 18.51
CA LYS A 9 26.76 38.24 17.12
C LYS A 9 25.37 37.67 16.89
N GLY A 10 24.48 38.55 16.44
CA GLY A 10 23.23 38.15 15.81
C GLY A 10 23.49 37.46 14.46
N GLY A 11 22.61 36.51 14.16
CA GLY A 11 22.08 36.27 12.83
C GLY A 11 23.01 35.68 11.78
N SER A 12 22.87 34.37 11.55
CA SER A 12 22.32 33.87 10.28
C SER A 12 22.19 32.36 10.37
N SER A 13 20.98 31.89 10.69
CA SER A 13 20.60 30.50 10.42
C SER A 13 20.55 30.34 8.91
N ALA A 14 21.63 29.83 8.31
CA ALA A 14 21.63 29.39 6.93
C ALA A 14 21.23 27.90 6.88
N PRO A 15 20.00 27.53 6.52
CA PRO A 15 19.70 26.18 6.09
C PRO A 15 20.04 26.03 4.58
N ASP A 16 21.29 26.25 4.16
CA ASP A 16 21.64 26.27 2.72
C ASP A 16 22.36 25.01 2.19
N VAL A 17 22.58 23.97 3.01
CA VAL A 17 23.30 22.77 2.53
C VAL A 17 22.69 21.42 2.92
N ALA A 18 21.48 21.39 3.50
CA ALA A 18 20.77 20.13 3.79
C ALA A 18 19.71 19.76 2.74
N LEU A 19 19.43 20.61 1.75
CA LEU A 19 18.39 20.38 0.74
C LEU A 19 18.92 19.67 -0.52
N ARG A 20 20.24 19.74 -0.80
CA ARG A 20 20.82 19.29 -2.08
C ARG A 20 21.06 17.78 -2.17
N ASN A 21 21.06 17.07 -1.05
CA ASN A 21 21.33 15.62 -0.98
C ASN A 21 20.08 14.79 -0.68
N GLN A 22 18.88 15.35 -0.83
CA GLN A 22 17.72 14.51 -1.02
C GLN A 22 17.84 13.96 -2.44
N LYS A 23 18.26 12.71 -2.58
CA LYS A 23 18.05 11.94 -3.80
C LYS A 23 16.55 12.04 -4.07
N MET A 24 16.16 12.91 -5.01
CA MET A 24 14.76 13.20 -5.33
C MET A 24 14.19 11.95 -6.00
N ASP A 25 13.88 10.94 -5.19
CA ASP A 25 13.30 9.70 -5.66
C ASP A 25 11.94 10.04 -6.25
N ILE A 26 11.60 9.46 -7.40
CA ILE A 26 10.29 9.68 -8.06
C ILE A 26 9.13 9.48 -7.06
N LYS A 27 9.32 8.56 -6.10
CA LYS A 27 8.37 8.30 -5.00
C LYS A 27 8.23 9.44 -3.99
N SER A 28 9.29 10.20 -3.68
CA SER A 28 9.18 11.37 -2.79
C SER A 28 8.52 12.53 -3.52
N ILE A 29 8.91 12.78 -4.77
CA ILE A 29 8.30 13.81 -5.62
C ILE A 29 6.79 13.59 -5.77
N LEU A 30 6.35 12.35 -6.05
CA LEU A 30 4.92 12.03 -6.17
C LEU A 30 4.14 12.27 -4.87
N LYS A 31 4.74 11.96 -3.71
CA LYS A 31 4.13 12.24 -2.40
C LYS A 31 4.04 13.73 -2.12
N ASP A 32 5.04 14.49 -2.53
CA ASP A 32 5.07 15.95 -2.37
C ASP A 32 4.05 16.62 -3.28
N ILE A 33 3.82 16.10 -4.49
CA ILE A 33 2.71 16.53 -5.38
C ILE A 33 1.34 16.25 -4.75
N GLU A 34 1.15 15.07 -4.16
CA GLU A 34 -0.09 14.73 -3.43
C GLU A 34 -0.31 15.68 -2.24
N PHE A 35 0.76 16.07 -1.56
CA PHE A 35 0.72 17.02 -0.45
C PHE A 35 0.52 18.47 -0.90
N LEU A 36 1.07 18.88 -2.06
CA LEU A 36 0.92 20.23 -2.60
C LEU A 36 -0.55 20.55 -2.94
N GLY A 37 -1.33 19.54 -3.33
CA GLY A 37 -2.79 19.65 -3.51
C GLY A 37 -3.59 19.90 -2.22
N SER A 38 -2.94 19.94 -1.05
CA SER A 38 -3.62 20.08 0.25
C SER A 38 -4.15 21.48 0.58
N SER A 39 -3.73 22.52 -0.16
CA SER A 39 -4.17 23.91 0.08
C SER A 39 -5.67 24.13 -0.16
N HIS A 40 -6.28 23.36 -1.08
CA HIS A 40 -7.71 23.43 -1.40
C HIS A 40 -8.54 22.31 -0.72
N MET A 41 -7.91 21.49 0.13
CA MET A 41 -8.59 20.38 0.79
C MET A 41 -9.33 20.84 2.03
N THR A 42 -10.45 20.19 2.30
CA THR A 42 -11.17 20.35 3.57
C THR A 42 -10.34 19.79 4.73
N TRP A 43 -10.60 20.28 5.94
CA TRP A 43 -9.95 19.78 7.16
C TRP A 43 -10.04 18.25 7.32
N LYS A 44 -11.17 17.64 6.91
CA LYS A 44 -11.39 16.19 6.98
C LYS A 44 -10.41 15.44 6.08
N GLU A 45 -10.27 15.89 4.84
CA GLU A 45 -9.35 15.30 3.86
C GLU A 45 -7.90 15.45 4.30
N LYS A 46 -7.54 16.60 4.90
CA LYS A 46 -6.21 16.81 5.48
C LYS A 46 -5.90 15.80 6.59
N LYS A 47 -6.87 15.53 7.48
CA LYS A 47 -6.71 14.54 8.55
C LYS A 47 -6.60 13.11 7.99
N ASP A 48 -7.33 12.80 6.94
CA ASP A 48 -7.23 11.48 6.29
C ASP A 48 -5.87 11.26 5.62
N LEU A 49 -5.29 12.28 4.98
CA LEU A 49 -3.92 12.20 4.44
C LEU A 49 -2.88 11.99 5.54
N GLU A 50 -3.02 12.69 6.67
CA GLU A 50 -2.15 12.50 7.83
C GLU A 50 -2.27 11.08 8.39
N ASN A 51 -3.50 10.55 8.52
CA ASN A 51 -3.74 9.18 8.97
C ASN A 51 -3.09 8.16 8.02
N LYS A 52 -3.16 8.36 6.70
CA LYS A 52 -2.47 7.51 5.71
C LYS A 52 -0.95 7.56 5.89
N LYS A 53 -0.38 8.73 6.20
CA LYS A 53 1.05 8.88 6.48
C LYS A 53 1.44 8.11 7.74
N VAL A 54 0.68 8.22 8.82
CA VAL A 54 0.89 7.48 10.07
C VAL A 54 0.88 5.96 9.82
N VAL A 55 -0.09 5.46 9.04
CA VAL A 55 -0.16 4.04 8.67
C VAL A 55 1.02 3.61 7.80
N SER A 56 1.46 4.45 6.86
CA SER A 56 2.61 4.15 5.98
C SER A 56 3.92 4.05 6.74
N LEU A 57 4.03 4.73 7.89
CA LEU A 57 5.17 4.65 8.80
C LEU A 57 5.09 3.47 9.78
N GLY A 58 4.08 2.60 9.65
CA GLY A 58 3.89 1.43 10.50
C GLY A 58 2.89 1.65 11.66
N GLY A 59 2.21 2.78 11.71
CA GLY A 59 1.13 3.03 12.66
C GLY A 59 -0.09 2.12 12.41
N LYS A 60 -0.86 1.84 13.47
CA LYS A 60 -2.12 1.09 13.34
C LYS A 60 -3.17 1.92 12.60
N PRO A 61 -3.94 1.34 11.66
CA PRO A 61 -5.03 2.04 11.00
C PRO A 61 -6.11 2.53 11.97
N PRO A 62 -6.76 3.68 11.69
CA PRO A 62 -7.86 4.16 12.51
C PRO A 62 -9.02 3.15 12.52
N LYS A 63 -9.57 2.92 13.71
CA LYS A 63 -10.67 1.97 13.91
C LYS A 63 -11.94 2.47 13.22
N LYS A 64 -12.56 1.62 12.42
CA LYS A 64 -13.86 1.93 11.80
C LYS A 64 -15.00 1.77 12.80
N GLN A 65 -16.06 2.57 12.65
CA GLN A 65 -17.33 2.40 13.38
C GLN A 65 -17.85 0.97 13.21
N ARG A 66 -18.28 0.32 14.30
CA ARG A 66 -18.93 -0.99 14.19
C ARG A 66 -20.32 -0.80 13.59
N LEU A 67 -20.57 -1.46 12.46
CA LEU A 67 -21.87 -1.47 11.80
C LEU A 67 -22.42 -2.90 11.80
N PRO A 68 -23.75 -3.07 11.89
CA PRO A 68 -24.36 -4.38 11.75
C PRO A 68 -24.08 -4.95 10.35
N ILE A 69 -23.99 -6.27 10.28
CA ILE A 69 -23.58 -7.00 9.08
C ILE A 69 -24.50 -6.69 7.90
N SER A 70 -25.81 -6.56 8.14
CA SER A 70 -26.81 -6.23 7.11
C SER A 70 -26.49 -4.92 6.38
N VAL A 71 -26.15 -3.87 7.14
CA VAL A 71 -25.81 -2.55 6.59
C VAL A 71 -24.44 -2.57 5.92
N ALA A 72 -23.45 -3.20 6.55
CA ALA A 72 -22.09 -3.27 6.02
C ALA A 72 -22.04 -3.97 4.64
N ARG A 73 -22.76 -5.09 4.48
CA ARG A 73 -22.78 -5.86 3.21
C ARG A 73 -23.23 -5.04 2.02
N VAL A 74 -24.26 -4.21 2.18
CA VAL A 74 -24.80 -3.38 1.09
C VAL A 74 -23.77 -2.35 0.63
N THR A 75 -23.10 -1.68 1.57
CA THR A 75 -22.07 -0.69 1.24
C THR A 75 -20.87 -1.32 0.54
N MET A 76 -20.42 -2.50 0.99
CA MET A 76 -19.33 -3.24 0.35
C MET A 76 -19.69 -3.67 -1.07
N LYS A 77 -20.91 -4.17 -1.29
CA LYS A 77 -21.38 -4.58 -2.62
C LYS A 77 -21.38 -3.39 -3.59
N LYS A 78 -21.99 -2.27 -3.20
CA LYS A 78 -22.03 -1.05 -4.03
C LYS A 78 -20.64 -0.46 -4.30
N GLN A 79 -19.73 -0.53 -3.31
CA GLN A 79 -18.35 -0.07 -3.52
C GLN A 79 -17.63 -0.95 -4.54
N LYS A 80 -17.79 -2.27 -4.46
CA LYS A 80 -17.20 -3.22 -5.42
C LYS A 80 -17.74 -2.99 -6.83
N GLU A 81 -19.06 -2.84 -6.98
CA GLU A 81 -19.69 -2.53 -8.27
C GLU A 81 -19.18 -1.21 -8.86
N ARG A 82 -18.97 -0.18 -8.03
CA ARG A 82 -18.40 1.10 -8.47
C ARG A 82 -16.94 0.96 -8.92
N GLU A 83 -16.13 0.21 -8.17
CA GLU A 83 -14.74 -0.08 -8.54
C GLU A 83 -14.66 -0.87 -9.87
N GLU A 84 -15.56 -1.83 -10.08
CA GLU A 84 -15.65 -2.62 -11.31
C GLU A 84 -16.06 -1.75 -12.52
N LYS A 85 -17.10 -0.92 -12.39
CA LYS A 85 -17.51 0.01 -13.45
C LYS A 85 -16.40 0.97 -13.84
N LEU A 86 -15.73 1.56 -12.84
CA LEU A 86 -14.61 2.47 -13.07
C LEU A 86 -13.42 1.75 -13.72
N LEU A 87 -13.19 0.47 -13.39
CA LEU A 87 -12.17 -0.35 -14.05
C LEU A 87 -12.55 -0.64 -15.51
N GLN A 88 -13.82 -0.94 -15.79
CA GLN A 88 -14.33 -1.14 -17.14
C GLN A 88 -14.22 0.13 -17.98
N GLU A 89 -14.62 1.28 -17.45
CA GLU A 89 -14.47 2.58 -18.11
C GLU A 89 -13.00 2.87 -18.41
N ARG A 90 -12.09 2.66 -17.46
CA ARG A 90 -10.64 2.83 -17.69
C ARG A 90 -10.08 1.92 -18.77
N ALA A 91 -10.58 0.68 -18.86
CA ALA A 91 -10.19 -0.28 -19.89
C ALA A 91 -10.66 0.16 -21.28
N ILE A 92 -11.89 0.67 -21.39
CA ILE A 92 -12.45 1.19 -22.65
C ILE A 92 -11.69 2.45 -23.09
N LEU A 93 -11.44 3.39 -22.18
CA LEU A 93 -10.77 4.67 -22.49
C LEU A 93 -9.25 4.54 -22.69
N GLY A 94 -8.67 3.33 -22.60
CA GLY A 94 -7.23 3.14 -22.81
C GLY A 94 -6.35 3.97 -21.87
N LYS A 95 -6.84 4.33 -20.67
CA LYS A 95 -6.05 5.07 -19.66
C LYS A 95 -5.16 4.08 -18.91
N PHE A 96 -4.06 3.68 -19.53
CA PHE A 96 -3.01 2.85 -18.94
C PHE A 96 -2.18 3.71 -17.97
N GLY A 97 -2.20 3.44 -16.65
CA GLY A 97 -1.33 4.17 -15.73
C GLY A 97 -1.56 3.99 -14.23
N THR A 98 -2.71 3.46 -13.80
CA THR A 98 -2.93 3.15 -12.37
C THR A 98 -3.43 1.72 -12.20
N TYR A 99 -2.57 0.77 -12.56
CA TYR A 99 -2.74 -0.63 -12.17
C TYR A 99 -2.58 -0.72 -10.64
N SER A 100 -3.65 -0.43 -9.92
CA SER A 100 -3.79 -0.80 -8.52
C SER A 100 -3.77 -2.32 -8.50
N SER A 101 -2.59 -2.88 -8.26
CA SER A 101 -2.25 -4.30 -8.25
C SER A 101 -3.45 -5.25 -8.14
N SER A 102 -3.93 -5.72 -9.30
CA SER A 102 -4.88 -6.85 -9.40
C SER A 102 -4.30 -8.12 -8.73
N GLY A 103 -2.99 -8.15 -8.47
CA GLY A 103 -2.31 -9.23 -7.74
C GLY A 103 -2.52 -9.27 -6.22
N ALA A 104 -2.96 -8.19 -5.56
CA ALA A 104 -3.12 -8.19 -4.10
C ALA A 104 -4.49 -8.75 -3.62
N LYS A 105 -5.47 -8.85 -4.52
CA LYS A 105 -6.80 -9.45 -4.25
C LYS A 105 -7.01 -10.81 -4.93
N LYS A 106 -6.07 -11.30 -5.74
CA LYS A 106 -5.97 -12.74 -5.93
C LYS A 106 -5.49 -13.27 -4.58
N VAL A 107 -6.46 -13.66 -3.75
CA VAL A 107 -6.23 -14.70 -2.77
C VAL A 107 -5.59 -15.80 -3.60
N ALA A 108 -4.25 -15.90 -3.57
CA ALA A 108 -3.58 -17.13 -3.95
C ALA A 108 -4.42 -18.18 -3.27
N GLU A 109 -5.09 -19.05 -4.03
CA GLU A 109 -5.94 -20.11 -3.50
C GLU A 109 -5.17 -20.66 -2.31
N ARG A 110 -5.57 -20.25 -1.09
CA ARG A 110 -4.91 -20.69 0.11
C ARG A 110 -5.42 -22.11 0.15
N CYS A 111 -4.64 -23.03 -0.45
CA CYS A 111 -4.89 -24.46 -0.41
C CYS A 111 -5.19 -24.72 1.05
N ARG A 112 -6.43 -25.12 1.27
CA ARG A 112 -6.99 -25.27 2.59
C ARG A 112 -6.04 -26.20 3.34
N PRO A 113 -5.59 -25.90 4.57
CA PRO A 113 -4.72 -26.82 5.31
C PRO A 113 -5.34 -28.22 5.43
N GLU A 114 -6.66 -28.33 5.23
CA GLU A 114 -7.43 -29.57 5.09
C GLU A 114 -7.09 -30.40 3.83
N ASP A 115 -6.58 -29.78 2.75
CA ASP A 115 -6.06 -30.47 1.54
C ASP A 115 -4.64 -31.02 1.75
N ARG A 116 -4.05 -30.86 2.94
CA ARG A 116 -2.80 -31.55 3.32
C ARG A 116 -3.10 -33.00 3.69
N VAL A 117 -3.80 -33.71 2.82
CA VAL A 117 -3.98 -35.16 2.97
C VAL A 117 -2.62 -35.84 2.83
N LEU A 118 -2.46 -36.95 3.57
CA LEU A 118 -1.31 -37.85 3.68
C LEU A 118 -0.21 -37.57 2.66
N ARG A 119 0.93 -37.07 3.15
CA ARG A 119 2.20 -37.06 2.42
C ARG A 119 2.54 -38.51 2.06
N ALA A 120 2.05 -38.99 0.92
CA ALA A 120 2.45 -40.26 0.35
C ALA A 120 3.82 -40.07 -0.26
N ILE A 121 4.83 -39.91 0.61
CA ILE A 121 6.28 -40.00 0.43
C ILE A 121 6.90 -39.16 -0.72
N GLU A 122 6.32 -39.10 -1.92
CA GLU A 122 6.63 -38.20 -3.03
C GLU A 122 5.40 -38.04 -3.95
N GLY A 123 4.65 -36.93 -3.80
CA GLY A 123 3.66 -36.48 -4.80
C GLY A 123 2.42 -35.75 -4.33
N ASN A 124 1.77 -35.09 -5.29
CA ASN A 124 0.58 -34.27 -5.03
C ASN A 124 -0.68 -35.13 -5.21
N LEU A 125 -1.30 -35.53 -4.11
CA LEU A 125 -2.58 -36.26 -4.09
C LEU A 125 -3.75 -35.25 -4.04
N ARG A 126 -4.63 -35.26 -5.03
CA ARG A 126 -5.87 -34.46 -5.04
C ARG A 126 -7.06 -35.35 -5.42
N ASN A 127 -8.15 -35.31 -4.65
CA ASN A 127 -9.38 -36.07 -4.91
C ASN A 127 -9.17 -37.57 -5.21
N GLY A 128 -8.22 -38.22 -4.52
CA GLY A 128 -7.91 -39.64 -4.71
C GLY A 128 -6.98 -39.98 -5.89
N VAL A 129 -6.49 -38.98 -6.63
CA VAL A 129 -5.56 -39.17 -7.77
C VAL A 129 -4.17 -38.63 -7.42
N LEU A 130 -3.14 -39.49 -7.49
CA LEU A 130 -1.75 -39.14 -7.19
C LEU A 130 -1.03 -38.64 -8.45
N ASN A 131 -0.55 -37.39 -8.42
CA ASN A 131 0.25 -36.81 -9.49
C ASN A 131 1.76 -36.99 -9.22
N ALA A 132 2.37 -37.97 -9.88
CA ALA A 132 3.79 -38.31 -9.80
C ALA A 132 4.68 -37.64 -10.88
N LYS A 133 4.17 -36.64 -11.63
CA LYS A 133 4.94 -36.01 -12.74
C LYS A 133 6.29 -35.42 -12.33
N HIS A 134 6.41 -35.01 -11.07
CA HIS A 134 7.64 -34.48 -10.49
C HIS A 134 8.75 -35.54 -10.32
N LEU A 135 8.41 -36.83 -10.28
CA LEU A 135 9.37 -37.95 -10.24
C LEU A 135 9.94 -38.30 -11.61
N LEU A 136 9.27 -37.88 -12.68
CA LEU A 136 9.67 -38.16 -14.06
C LEU A 136 10.62 -37.09 -14.63
N GLN A 137 10.89 -36.03 -13.87
CA GLN A 137 11.94 -35.08 -14.25
C GLN A 137 13.28 -35.73 -13.92
N PRO A 138 14.18 -35.94 -14.90
CA PRO A 138 15.53 -36.40 -14.58
C PRO A 138 16.16 -35.38 -13.62
N TYR A 139 16.66 -35.88 -12.50
CA TYR A 139 17.43 -35.10 -11.53
C TYR A 139 18.64 -34.52 -12.26
N ALA A 140 18.53 -33.26 -12.68
CA ALA A 140 19.65 -32.52 -13.22
C ALA A 140 20.56 -32.16 -12.03
N PRO A 141 21.85 -32.55 -12.05
CA PRO A 141 22.80 -32.24 -10.98
C PRO A 141 23.06 -30.74 -10.84
#